data_AF-A0A1Q5A6T3-F1
#
_entry.id   AF-A0A1Q5A6T3-F1
#
_cell.length_a   1.000
_cell.length_b   1.000
_cell.length_c   1.000
_cell.angle_alpha   90.00
_cell.angle_beta   90.00
_cell.angle_gamma   90.00
#
_symmetry.space_group_name_H-M   'P 1'
#
loop_
_entity.id
_entity.type
_entity.pdbx_description
1 polymer ?
#
loop_
_entity_poly.entity_id
_entity_poly.type
_entity_poly.pdbx_seq_one_letter_code
_entity_poly.pdbx_strand_id
1 'polypeptide(L)'
;MVRSNEVNKENKGGQANVELVAGSKDLKTLERVARECVEVFLREQKAAFCKVFGNEADYKARDLRKAGDSNCWAWYVGVPLAGGEAMATEGGEVGYVAERCPGELYR
;
A
#
# COMPACT_ATOMS: atom_id res chain seq x y z
N MET A 1 8.09 -6.06 -12.66
CA MET A 1 9.23 -5.37 -12.01
C MET A 1 8.65 -4.59 -10.84
N VAL A 2 9.02 -4.92 -9.60
CA VAL A 2 8.51 -4.23 -8.41
C VAL A 2 9.42 -3.05 -8.10
N ARG A 3 8.85 -1.84 -8.00
CA ARG A 3 9.58 -0.65 -7.51
C ARG A 3 9.09 -0.32 -6.10
N SER A 4 10.01 -0.21 -5.15
CA SER A 4 9.73 0.14 -3.75
C SER A 4 10.26 1.53 -3.42
N ASN A 5 9.44 2.38 -2.83
CA ASN A 5 9.87 3.61 -2.16
C ASN A 5 9.61 3.44 -0.66
N GLU A 6 10.69 3.28 0.09
CA GLU A 6 10.66 3.14 1.55
C GLU A 6 10.85 4.52 2.19
N VAL A 7 9.97 4.87 3.12
CA VAL A 7 10.20 5.98 4.04
C VAL A 7 10.28 5.40 5.44
N ASN A 8 11.51 5.08 5.86
CA ASN A 8 11.79 4.65 7.21
C ASN A 8 11.71 5.87 8.14
N LYS A 9 10.80 5.82 9.11
CA LYS A 9 10.61 6.93 10.06
C LYS A 9 11.15 6.49 11.41
N GLU A 10 12.47 6.46 11.55
CA GLU A 10 13.14 6.20 12.83
C GLU A 10 12.64 7.15 13.94
N ASN A 11 12.40 8.43 13.60
CA ASN A 11 11.81 9.42 14.49
C ASN A 11 10.32 9.19 14.85
N LYS A 12 9.67 8.14 14.32
CA LYS A 12 8.29 7.73 14.65
C LYS A 12 8.24 6.35 15.31
N GLY A 13 9.24 5.99 16.11
CA GLY A 13 9.14 4.83 17.01
C GLY A 13 9.36 3.46 16.36
N GLY A 14 10.04 3.40 15.20
CA GLY A 14 10.34 2.14 14.51
C GLY A 14 9.20 1.63 13.63
N GLN A 15 8.63 2.52 12.81
CA GLN A 15 7.58 2.21 11.85
C GLN A 15 8.09 2.32 10.42
N ALA A 16 7.98 1.23 9.65
CA ALA A 16 8.18 1.24 8.20
C ALA A 16 6.92 1.73 7.48
N ASN A 17 7.08 2.63 6.50
CA ASN A 17 6.03 2.97 5.54
C ASN A 17 6.58 2.74 4.13
N VAL A 18 5.96 1.83 3.39
CA VAL A 18 6.50 1.30 2.15
C VAL A 18 5.46 1.44 1.06
N GLU A 19 5.85 2.01 -0.07
CA GLU A 19 5.02 2.07 -1.27
C GLU A 19 5.64 1.20 -2.36
N LEU A 20 4.84 0.35 -3.00
CA LEU A 20 5.28 -0.63 -3.98
C LEU A 20 4.44 -0.54 -5.26
N VAL A 21 5.06 -0.74 -6.42
CA VAL A 21 4.33 -0.99 -7.68
C VAL A 21 4.46 -2.46 -8.04
N ALA A 22 3.38 -3.25 -7.98
CA ALA A 22 3.43 -4.69 -8.23
C ALA A 22 3.49 -5.04 -9.73
N GLY A 23 2.97 -4.17 -10.60
CA GLY A 23 2.83 -4.47 -12.03
C GLY A 23 1.74 -5.52 -12.31
N SER A 24 0.69 -5.56 -11.48
CA SER A 24 -0.44 -6.49 -11.59
C SER A 24 -1.76 -5.74 -11.49
N LYS A 25 -2.80 -6.26 -12.15
CA LYS A 25 -4.19 -5.80 -12.02
C LYS A 25 -5.05 -6.73 -11.16
N ASP A 26 -4.49 -7.86 -10.72
CA ASP A 26 -5.18 -8.85 -9.90
C ASP A 26 -5.12 -8.45 -8.42
N LEU A 27 -6.29 -8.27 -7.80
CA LEU A 27 -6.42 -7.85 -6.41
C LEU A 27 -5.77 -8.82 -5.43
N LYS A 28 -5.94 -10.12 -5.64
CA LYS A 28 -5.35 -11.14 -4.75
C LYS A 28 -3.83 -11.08 -4.77
N THR A 29 -3.25 -10.78 -5.94
CA THR A 29 -1.82 -10.53 -6.06
C THR A 29 -1.40 -9.27 -5.29
N LEU A 30 -2.14 -8.16 -5.40
CA LEU A 30 -1.81 -6.94 -4.67
C LEU A 30 -1.89 -7.14 -3.14
N GLU A 31 -2.92 -7.83 -2.67
CA GLU A 31 -3.08 -8.20 -1.26
C GLU A 31 -1.90 -9.04 -0.77
N ARG A 32 -1.57 -10.12 -1.49
CA ARG A 32 -0.47 -11.01 -1.12
C ARG A 32 0.85 -10.25 -1.00
N VAL A 33 1.17 -9.42 -2.00
CA VAL A 33 2.40 -8.60 -1.99
C VAL A 33 2.40 -7.61 -0.82
N ALA A 34 1.24 -7.03 -0.48
CA ALA A 34 1.13 -6.11 0.64
C ALA A 34 1.35 -6.81 1.99
N ARG A 35 0.81 -8.01 2.17
CA ARG A 35 1.02 -8.83 3.37
C ARG A 35 2.48 -9.27 3.50
N GLU A 36 3.08 -9.78 2.43
CA GLU A 36 4.50 -10.17 2.40
C GLU A 36 5.41 -8.99 2.75
N CYS A 37 5.11 -7.79 2.23
CA CYS A 37 5.84 -6.59 2.58
C CYS A 37 5.76 -6.29 4.09
N VAL A 38 4.56 -6.32 4.68
CA VAL A 38 4.40 -6.07 6.13
C VAL A 38 5.16 -7.10 6.95
N GLU A 39 5.09 -8.39 6.60
CA GLU A 39 5.82 -9.46 7.28
C GLU A 39 7.34 -9.25 7.24
N VAL A 40 7.89 -8.79 6.11
CA VAL A 40 9.32 -8.50 5.99
C VAL A 40 9.73 -7.38 6.93
N PHE A 41 9.00 -6.26 6.91
CA PHE A 41 9.38 -5.10 7.72
C PHE A 41 9.13 -5.31 9.22
N LEU A 42 8.14 -6.11 9.61
CA LEU A 42 7.91 -6.44 11.02
C LEU A 42 9.01 -7.32 11.65
N ARG A 43 9.93 -7.89 10.85
CA ARG A 43 11.10 -8.60 11.41
C ARG A 43 12.08 -7.65 12.08
N GLU A 44 12.13 -6.40 11.63
CA GLU A 44 13.09 -5.39 12.07
C GLU A 44 12.42 -4.17 12.71
N GLN A 45 11.13 -3.96 12.45
CA GLN A 45 10.36 -2.80 12.86
C GLN A 45 9.19 -3.21 13.76
N LYS A 46 8.79 -2.30 14.66
CA LYS A 46 7.64 -2.52 15.56
C LYS A 46 6.30 -2.35 14.86
N ALA A 47 6.30 -1.62 13.76
CA ALA A 47 5.13 -1.37 12.94
C ALA A 47 5.54 -1.32 11.46
N ALA A 48 4.64 -1.72 10.60
CA ALA A 48 4.87 -1.65 9.16
C ALA A 48 3.55 -1.38 8.45
N PHE A 49 3.58 -0.46 7.49
CA PHE A 49 2.49 -0.17 6.58
C PHE A 49 2.99 -0.25 5.16
N CYS A 50 2.39 -1.15 4.37
CA CYS A 50 2.72 -1.36 2.98
C CYS A 50 1.53 -1.03 2.11
N LYS A 51 1.80 -0.24 1.07
CA LYS A 51 0.82 0.24 0.11
C LYS A 51 1.24 -0.21 -1.28
N VAL A 52 0.45 -1.07 -1.90
CA VAL A 52 0.81 -1.74 -3.15
C VAL A 52 -0.09 -1.30 -4.29
N PHE A 53 0.51 -0.60 -5.25
CA PHE A 53 -0.13 -0.10 -6.46
C PHE A 53 -0.05 -1.12 -7.60
N GLY A 54 -1.09 -1.17 -8.42
CA GLY A 54 -1.13 -2.07 -9.57
C GLY A 54 -0.12 -1.70 -10.65
N ASN A 55 0.02 -0.42 -10.97
CA ASN A 55 0.96 0.09 -11.96
C ASN A 55 1.54 1.48 -11.59
N GLU A 56 2.50 1.93 -12.40
CA GLU A 56 3.21 3.18 -12.20
C GLU A 56 2.31 4.42 -12.34
N ALA A 57 1.27 4.35 -13.18
CA ALA A 57 0.35 5.47 -13.34
C ALA A 57 -0.49 5.67 -12.08
N ASP A 58 -0.99 4.59 -11.46
CA ASP A 58 -1.70 4.66 -10.17
C ASP A 58 -0.80 5.22 -9.06
N TYR A 59 0.45 4.77 -9.03
CA TYR A 59 1.45 5.28 -8.11
C TYR A 59 1.67 6.80 -8.26
N LYS A 60 1.76 7.29 -9.51
CA LYS A 60 1.97 8.71 -9.79
C LYS A 60 0.73 9.56 -9.58
N ALA A 61 -0.46 8.99 -9.73
CA ALA A 61 -1.73 9.67 -9.50
C ALA A 61 -2.10 9.81 -8.02
N ARG A 62 -1.36 9.15 -7.10
CA ARG A 62 -1.68 9.18 -5.67
C ARG A 62 -1.58 10.61 -5.10
N ASP A 63 -2.54 10.97 -4.25
CA ASP A 63 -2.46 12.20 -3.46
C ASP A 63 -1.53 11.97 -2.25
N LEU A 64 -0.35 12.61 -2.27
CA LEU A 64 0.63 12.55 -1.19
C LEU A 64 0.12 13.15 0.13
N ARG A 65 -0.95 13.97 0.09
CA ARG A 65 -1.56 14.57 1.29
C ARG A 65 -2.48 13.60 2.01
N LYS A 66 -2.89 12.50 1.36
CA LYS A 66 -3.72 11.44 1.94
C LYS A 66 -2.86 10.21 2.26
N ALA A 67 -2.07 10.30 3.31
CA ALA A 67 -1.29 9.18 3.84
C ALA A 67 -2.22 8.16 4.53
N GLY A 68 -2.88 7.32 3.74
CA GLY A 68 -3.78 6.25 4.21
C GLY A 68 -4.84 5.90 3.17
N ASP A 69 -5.47 6.93 2.60
CA ASP A 69 -6.41 6.80 1.48
C ASP A 69 -5.67 7.09 0.16
N SER A 70 -5.16 6.06 -0.52
CA SER A 70 -5.02 6.25 -1.97
C SER A 70 -6.36 6.04 -2.62
N ASN A 71 -6.85 7.10 -3.23
CA ASN A 71 -8.02 7.09 -4.10
C ASN A 71 -7.82 6.17 -5.32
N CYS A 72 -6.57 5.89 -5.71
CA CYS A 72 -6.22 5.02 -6.84
C CYS A 72 -5.61 3.69 -6.40
N TRP A 73 -5.84 2.65 -7.19
CA TRP A 73 -5.53 1.25 -6.90
C TRP A 73 -4.35 1.06 -5.96
N ALA A 74 -4.67 0.81 -4.69
CA ALA A 74 -3.69 0.41 -3.71
C ALA A 74 -4.33 -0.60 -2.77
N TRP A 75 -3.64 -1.71 -2.55
CA TRP A 75 -3.91 -2.54 -1.38
C TRP A 75 -3.06 -2.00 -0.24
N TYR A 76 -3.71 -1.64 0.86
CA TYR A 76 -3.06 -1.12 2.04
C TYR A 76 -3.10 -2.19 3.13
N VAL A 77 -1.94 -2.58 3.63
CA VAL A 77 -1.83 -3.48 4.78
C VAL A 77 -0.93 -2.84 5.80
N GLY A 78 -1.28 -2.93 7.08
CA GLY A 78 -0.29 -2.64 8.09
C GLY A 78 -0.67 -2.97 9.51
N VAL A 79 0.37 -2.97 10.34
CA VAL A 79 0.30 -3.18 11.78
C VAL A 79 0.74 -1.88 12.46
N PRO A 80 -0.10 -1.28 13.32
CA PRO A 80 0.24 -0.05 14.02
C PRO A 80 1.26 -0.28 15.13
N LEU A 81 1.87 0.81 15.62
CA LEU A 81 2.84 0.77 16.74
C LEU A 81 2.27 0.22 18.05
N ALA A 82 0.94 0.25 18.21
CA ALA A 82 0.25 -0.37 19.34
C ALA A 82 0.26 -1.92 19.26
N GLY A 83 0.72 -2.49 18.15
CA GLY A 83 0.60 -3.92 17.84
C GLY A 83 -0.82 -4.30 17.40
N GLY A 84 -1.06 -5.60 17.25
CA GLY A 84 -2.34 -6.16 16.84
C GLY A 84 -2.29 -6.86 15.48
N GLU A 85 -3.44 -7.33 15.02
CA GLU A 85 -3.56 -7.94 13.70
C GLU A 85 -3.35 -6.91 12.58
N ALA A 86 -2.79 -7.37 11.46
CA ALA A 86 -2.62 -6.54 10.30
C ALA A 86 -3.98 -6.12 9.74
N MET A 87 -4.22 -4.80 9.71
CA MET A 87 -5.38 -4.24 9.04
C MET A 87 -5.11 -4.23 7.54
N ALA A 88 -6.04 -4.75 6.75
CA ALA A 88 -6.00 -4.69 5.30
C ALA A 88 -7.20 -3.91 4.79
N THR A 89 -6.96 -2.90 3.96
CA THR A 89 -7.99 -2.15 3.27
C THR A 89 -7.69 -2.09 1.77
N GLU A 90 -8.71 -2.32 0.97
CA GLU A 90 -8.68 -2.12 -0.46
C GLU A 90 -9.20 -0.73 -0.82
N GLY A 91 -8.67 -0.15 -1.90
CA GLY A 91 -9.32 1.01 -2.52
C GLY A 91 -10.69 0.61 -3.07
N GLY A 92 -11.75 1.33 -2.71
CA GLY A 92 -13.11 1.00 -3.15
C GLY A 92 -13.41 1.37 -4.62
N GLU A 93 -14.28 0.59 -5.27
CA GLU A 93 -14.71 0.81 -6.68
C GLU A 93 -15.23 2.23 -6.93
N VAL A 94 -15.94 2.84 -5.96
CA VAL A 94 -16.49 4.20 -6.07
C VAL A 94 -15.39 5.26 -6.05
N GLY A 95 -14.37 5.11 -5.18
CA GLY A 95 -13.24 6.03 -5.11
C GLY A 95 -12.45 6.05 -6.41
N TYR A 96 -12.29 4.88 -7.02
CA TYR A 96 -11.62 4.71 -8.30
C TYR A 96 -12.30 5.48 -9.45
N VAL A 97 -13.62 5.38 -9.60
CA VAL A 97 -14.37 6.06 -10.68
C VAL A 97 -14.40 7.55 -10.44
N ALA A 98 -14.64 7.98 -9.20
CA ALA A 98 -14.73 9.39 -8.83
C ALA A 98 -13.39 10.14 -9.07
N GLU A 99 -12.26 9.46 -8.89
CA GLU A 99 -10.93 10.07 -8.90
C GLU A 99 -10.15 9.79 -10.21
N ARG A 100 -10.82 9.17 -11.20
CA ARG A 100 -10.29 8.90 -12.55
C ARG A 100 -8.95 8.17 -12.53
N CYS A 101 -8.86 7.12 -11.72
CA CYS A 101 -7.62 6.41 -11.53
C CYS A 101 -7.18 5.69 -12.81
N PRO A 102 -5.88 5.78 -13.17
CA PRO A 102 -5.40 5.40 -14.50
C PRO A 102 -5.19 3.89 -14.70
N GLY A 103 -5.06 3.09 -13.63
CA GLY A 103 -5.02 1.63 -13.74
C GLY A 103 -6.37 1.06 -14.12
N GLU A 104 -6.46 -0.14 -14.71
CA GLU A 104 -7.73 -0.79 -15.03
C GLU A 104 -8.15 -1.74 -13.90
N LEU A 105 -9.38 -1.58 -13.40
CA LEU A 105 -9.99 -2.47 -12.42
C LEU A 105 -10.36 -3.81 -13.10
N TYR A 106 -9.70 -4.92 -12.75
CA TYR A 106 -10.20 -6.25 -13.12
C TYR A 106 -10.58 -7.01 -11.86
N ARG A 107 -11.86 -7.36 -11.79
CA ARG A 107 -12.43 -8.33 -10.85
C ARG A 107 -11.75 -9.68 -10.98
#